data_AF-A0A4S0Q0W7-F1
#
_entry.id   AF-A0A4S0Q0W7-F1
#
_cell.length_a   1.000
_cell.length_b   1.000
_cell.length_c   1.000
_cell.angle_alpha   90.00
_cell.angle_beta   90.00
_cell.angle_gamma   90.00
#
_symmetry.space_group_name_H-M   'P 1'
#
loop_
_entity.id
_entity.type
_entity.pdbx_description
1 polymer ?
#
loop_
_entity_poly.entity_id
_entity_poly.type
_entity_poly.pdbx_seq_one_letter_code
_entity_poly.pdbx_strand_id
1 'polypeptide(L)'
;MHYIGEDVAERLDVVPAQFRVIVTRRPKYACRACTDGVVQAPAPLRLIQAGLPTEATVAHVLVSKYADHLPLYRQAQIMGRQGIDLDRSTLAD
;
A
#
# COMPACT_ATOMS: atom_id res chain seq x y z
N MET A 1 16.81 44.11 -12.71
CA MET A 1 17.68 42.95 -13.01
C MET A 1 16.95 42.12 -14.05
N HIS A 2 17.61 41.71 -15.15
CA HIS A 2 16.96 40.99 -16.25
C HIS A 2 17.54 39.59 -16.34
N TYR A 3 16.67 38.59 -16.38
CA TYR A 3 17.04 37.18 -16.53
C TYR A 3 17.62 36.94 -17.92
N ILE A 4 18.79 36.30 -17.99
CA ILE A 4 19.55 36.06 -19.24
C ILE A 4 19.61 34.58 -19.65
N GLY A 5 18.99 33.69 -18.87
CA GLY A 5 18.99 32.25 -19.08
C GLY A 5 19.44 31.47 -17.85
N GLU A 6 19.33 30.15 -17.93
CA GLU A 6 19.80 29.20 -16.93
C GLU A 6 20.39 27.95 -17.60
N ASP A 7 21.35 27.33 -16.92
CA ASP A 7 21.87 26.02 -17.30
C ASP A 7 21.09 24.94 -16.55
N VAL A 8 20.54 23.98 -17.29
CA VAL A 8 19.82 22.83 -16.73
C VAL A 8 20.74 21.62 -16.72
N ALA A 9 20.91 20.99 -15.56
CA ALA A 9 21.63 19.73 -15.40
C ALA A 9 20.75 18.71 -14.67
N GLU A 10 20.53 17.56 -15.31
CA GLU A 10 19.74 16.47 -14.73
C GLU A 10 20.63 15.49 -13.97
N ARG A 11 20.15 15.02 -12.82
CA ARG A 11 20.80 13.95 -12.04
C ARG A 11 19.75 12.94 -11.60
N LEU A 12 20.10 11.67 -11.69
CA LEU A 12 19.26 10.58 -11.22
C LEU A 12 19.51 10.35 -9.72
N ASP A 13 18.43 10.38 -8.95
CA ASP A 13 18.42 10.01 -7.54
C ASP A 13 17.49 8.81 -7.30
N VAL A 14 17.61 8.14 -6.17
CA VAL A 14 16.81 6.94 -5.84
C VAL A 14 15.91 7.20 -4.62
N VAL A 15 14.61 7.03 -4.81
CA VAL A 15 13.65 6.89 -3.70
C VAL A 15 13.30 5.42 -3.58
N PRO A 16 13.70 4.72 -2.50
CA PRO A 16 13.35 3.32 -2.33
C PRO A 16 11.83 3.17 -2.22
N ALA A 17 11.31 1.98 -2.55
CA ALA A 17 9.89 1.68 -2.38
C ALA A 17 9.43 2.05 -0.96
N GLN A 18 8.28 2.71 -0.83
CA GLN A 18 7.72 3.07 0.48
C GLN A 18 6.36 2.39 0.64
N PHE A 19 6.20 1.67 1.75
CA PHE A 19 4.93 1.05 2.10
C PHE A 19 4.19 1.92 3.11
N ARG A 20 2.86 2.01 2.95
CA ARG A 20 1.99 2.78 3.84
C ARG A 20 0.76 1.98 4.22
N VAL A 21 0.24 2.23 5.41
CA VAL A 21 -1.03 1.67 5.86
C VAL A 21 -2.16 2.63 5.51
N ILE A 22 -3.14 2.15 4.74
CA ILE A 22 -4.33 2.93 4.40
C ILE A 22 -5.47 2.50 5.34
N VAL A 23 -5.94 3.43 6.17
CA VAL A 23 -7.03 3.19 7.12
C VAL A 23 -8.33 3.76 6.59
N THR A 24 -9.24 2.90 6.17
CA THR A 24 -10.61 3.32 5.77
C THR A 24 -11.55 3.24 6.97
N ARG A 25 -12.08 4.39 7.42
CA ARG A 25 -13.06 4.45 8.52
C ARG A 25 -14.48 4.53 7.95
N ARG A 26 -15.34 3.61 8.38
CA ARG A 26 -16.77 3.55 8.00
C ARG A 26 -17.63 3.69 9.27
N PRO A 27 -18.03 4.91 9.67
CA PRO A 27 -18.85 5.11 10.86
C PRO A 27 -20.21 4.42 10.71
N LYS A 28 -20.70 3.89 11.84
CA LYS A 28 -22.03 3.30 11.97
C LYS A 28 -22.93 4.31 12.64
N TYR A 29 -24.14 4.49 12.11
CA TYR A 29 -25.13 5.41 12.65
C TYR A 29 -26.37 4.64 13.06
N ALA A 30 -26.97 5.04 14.18
CA ALA A 30 -28.25 4.52 14.62
C ALA A 30 -29.02 5.67 15.28
N CYS A 31 -30.32 5.70 15.02
CA CYS A 31 -31.25 6.61 15.65
C CYS A 31 -31.49 6.17 17.11
N ARG A 32 -31.40 7.09 18.08
CA ARG A 32 -31.64 6.75 19.49
C ARG A 32 -33.12 6.62 19.84
N ALA A 33 -33.99 7.25 19.07
CA ALA A 33 -35.43 7.33 19.33
C ALA A 33 -36.25 6.37 18.46
N CYS A 34 -35.65 5.77 17.43
CA CYS A 34 -36.34 4.92 16.46
C CYS A 34 -35.64 3.56 16.30
N THR A 35 -36.42 2.54 15.94
CA THR A 35 -36.00 1.14 15.81
C THR A 35 -35.54 0.77 14.40
N ASP A 36 -35.14 1.75 13.58
CA ASP A 36 -34.73 1.57 12.17
C ASP A 36 -33.35 0.89 11.99
N GLY A 37 -32.71 0.46 13.08
CA GLY A 37 -31.46 -0.29 13.06
C GLY A 37 -30.20 0.55 12.82
N VAL A 38 -29.09 -0.14 12.55
CA VAL A 38 -27.76 0.46 12.34
C VAL A 38 -27.48 0.58 10.85
N VAL A 39 -27.20 1.80 10.38
CA VAL A 39 -26.82 2.09 8.98
C VAL A 39 -25.32 2.34 8.89
N GLN A 40 -24.68 1.81 7.85
CA GLN A 40 -23.26 2.01 7.55
C GLN A 40 -23.07 2.07 6.03
N ALA A 41 -22.27 3.01 5.53
CA ALA A 41 -21.88 3.02 4.12
C ALA A 41 -21.18 1.69 3.76
N PRO A 42 -21.38 1.10 2.57
CA PRO A 42 -20.80 -0.20 2.19
C PRO A 42 -19.26 -0.21 2.19
N ALA A 43 -18.67 -1.39 2.27
CA ALA A 43 -17.20 -1.51 2.23
C ALA A 43 -16.71 -1.23 0.81
N PRO A 44 -15.59 -0.52 0.63
CA PRO A 44 -14.90 -0.55 -0.66
C PRO A 44 -14.60 -2.00 -1.03
N LEU A 45 -14.73 -2.31 -2.32
CA LEU A 45 -14.30 -3.59 -2.85
C LEU A 45 -12.78 -3.72 -2.64
N ARG A 46 -12.33 -4.94 -2.34
CA ARG A 46 -10.91 -5.28 -2.17
C ARG A 46 -10.60 -6.50 -3.01
N LEU A 47 -9.42 -6.53 -3.61
CA LEU A 47 -8.92 -7.71 -4.34
C LEU A 47 -8.91 -8.98 -3.46
N ILE A 48 -8.37 -8.87 -2.24
CA ILE A 48 -8.40 -9.93 -1.23
C ILE A 48 -9.38 -9.55 -0.13
N GLN A 49 -10.44 -10.36 0.05
CA GLN A 49 -11.44 -10.10 1.09
C GLN A 49 -10.80 -10.17 2.48
N ALA A 50 -11.03 -9.13 3.29
CA ALA A 50 -10.40 -8.94 4.61
C ALA A 50 -8.86 -8.94 4.62
N GLY A 51 -8.21 -8.96 3.45
CA GLY A 51 -6.75 -8.92 3.33
C GLY A 51 -6.17 -7.58 3.73
N LEU A 52 -4.93 -7.63 4.21
CA LEU A 52 -4.08 -6.46 4.44
C LEU A 52 -3.60 -5.77 3.15
N PRO A 53 -3.17 -6.49 2.09
CA PRO A 53 -2.51 -5.84 0.97
C PRO A 53 -3.51 -5.13 0.07
N THR A 54 -3.07 -3.98 -0.45
CA THR A 54 -3.75 -3.29 -1.55
C THR A 54 -3.35 -3.91 -2.89
N GLU A 55 -4.07 -3.57 -3.95
CA GLU A 55 -3.77 -3.96 -5.33
C GLU A 55 -2.33 -3.56 -5.71
N ALA A 56 -1.88 -2.38 -5.28
CA ALA A 56 -0.51 -1.90 -5.50
C ALA A 56 0.53 -2.75 -4.76
N THR A 57 0.23 -3.18 -3.53
CA THR A 57 1.11 -4.06 -2.75
C THR A 57 1.22 -5.44 -3.41
N VAL A 58 0.10 -6.00 -3.87
CA VAL A 58 0.08 -7.29 -4.59
C VAL A 58 0.88 -7.17 -5.89
N ALA A 59 0.65 -6.13 -6.69
CA ALA A 59 1.38 -5.88 -7.91
C ALA A 59 2.90 -5.77 -7.67
N HIS A 60 3.31 -5.04 -6.63
CA HIS A 60 4.72 -4.90 -6.27
C HIS A 60 5.38 -6.25 -5.97
N VAL A 61 4.73 -7.10 -5.16
CA VAL A 61 5.25 -8.44 -4.81
C VAL A 61 5.34 -9.35 -6.04
N LEU A 62 4.32 -9.32 -6.91
CA LEU A 62 4.28 -10.14 -8.12
C LEU A 62 5.34 -9.71 -9.13
N VAL A 63 5.44 -8.41 -9.44
CA VAL A 63 6.47 -7.88 -10.35
C VAL A 63 7.86 -8.19 -9.81
N SER A 64 8.11 -7.91 -8.53
CA SER A 64 9.40 -8.19 -7.89
C SER A 64 9.75 -9.68 -7.98
N LYS A 65 8.79 -10.58 -7.76
CA LYS A 65 9.04 -12.04 -7.79
C LYS A 65 9.29 -12.56 -9.20
N TYR A 66 8.44 -12.18 -10.15
CA TYR A 66 8.37 -12.83 -11.45
C TYR A 66 9.11 -12.08 -12.55
N ALA A 67 9.15 -10.75 -12.51
CA ALA A 67 9.89 -9.94 -13.47
C ALA A 67 11.33 -9.68 -13.00
N ASP A 68 11.50 -9.33 -11.72
CA ASP A 68 12.82 -8.96 -11.17
C ASP A 68 13.54 -10.12 -10.48
N HIS A 69 12.95 -11.32 -10.51
CA HIS A 69 13.50 -12.54 -9.91
C HIS A 69 13.89 -12.40 -8.44
N LEU A 70 13.18 -11.57 -7.68
CA LEU A 70 13.43 -11.31 -6.26
C LEU A 70 12.68 -12.34 -5.40
N PRO A 71 13.37 -13.29 -4.74
CA PRO A 71 12.69 -14.34 -3.97
C PRO A 71 11.91 -13.77 -2.79
N LEU A 72 10.79 -14.41 -2.42
CA LEU A 72 9.87 -13.91 -1.39
C LEU A 72 10.54 -13.68 -0.02
N TYR A 73 11.49 -14.54 0.39
CA TYR A 73 12.20 -14.33 1.66
C TYR A 73 13.02 -13.04 1.65
N ARG A 74 13.56 -12.66 0.49
CA ARG A 74 14.35 -11.43 0.33
C ARG A 74 13.43 -10.21 0.28
N GLN A 75 12.26 -10.33 -0.33
CA GLN A 75 11.23 -9.29 -0.27
C GLN A 75 10.79 -9.03 1.18
N ALA A 76 10.50 -10.09 1.95
CA ALA A 76 10.18 -9.97 3.37
C ALA A 76 11.29 -9.25 4.16
N GLN A 77 12.56 -9.60 3.93
CA GLN A 77 13.69 -8.89 4.54
C GLN A 77 13.79 -7.41 4.14
N ILE A 78 13.49 -7.07 2.88
CA ILE A 78 13.48 -5.68 2.40
C ILE A 78 12.37 -4.89 3.07
N MET A 79 11.17 -5.46 3.17
CA MET A 79 10.05 -4.85 3.91
C MET A 79 10.39 -4.70 5.40
N GLY A 80 11.09 -5.68 5.98
CA GLY A 80 11.57 -5.64 7.37
C GLY A 80 12.52 -4.47 7.64
N ARG A 81 13.36 -4.07 6.68
CA ARG A 81 14.21 -2.86 6.80
C ARG A 81 13.40 -1.56 6.88
N GLN A 82 12.13 -1.60 6.48
CA GLN A 82 11.19 -0.49 6.58
C GLN A 82 10.24 -0.62 7.78
N GLY A 83 10.52 -1.55 8.69
CA GLY A 83 9.69 -1.81 9.87
C GLY A 83 8.42 -2.61 9.59
N ILE A 84 8.31 -3.25 8.42
CA ILE A 84 7.19 -4.14 8.09
C ILE A 84 7.65 -5.58 8.26
N ASP A 85 7.28 -6.14 9.41
CA ASP A 85 7.57 -7.53 9.73
C ASP A 85 6.49 -8.45 9.15
N LEU A 86 6.86 -9.22 8.12
CA LEU A 86 6.00 -10.18 7.43
C LEU A 86 6.76 -11.48 7.26
N ASP A 87 6.09 -12.60 7.54
CA ASP A 87 6.66 -13.90 7.23
C ASP A 87 6.63 -14.16 5.72
N ARG A 88 7.59 -14.95 5.23
CA ARG A 88 7.62 -15.38 3.83
C ARG A 88 6.34 -16.10 3.42
N SER A 89 5.75 -16.89 4.30
CA SER A 89 4.48 -17.59 4.07
C SER A 89 3.35 -16.61 3.78
N THR A 90 3.29 -15.48 4.49
CA THR A 90 2.30 -14.42 4.24
C THR A 90 2.40 -13.81 2.84
N LEU A 91 3.58 -13.84 2.21
CA LEU A 91 3.76 -13.39 0.81
C LEU A 91 3.49 -14.51 -0.21
N ALA A 92 3.31 -15.75 0.24
CA ALA A 92 3.13 -16.93 -0.60
C ALA A 92 1.69 -17.44 -0.61
N ASP A 93 0.92 -17.17 0.45
CA ASP A 93 -0.51 -17.47 0.59
C ASP A 93 -1.41 -16.44 -0.13
#